data_AF-A0A822FT68-F1
#
_entry.id   AF-A0A822FT68-F1
#
_cell.length_a   1.000
_cell.length_b   1.000
_cell.length_c   1.000
_cell.angle_alpha   90.00
_cell.angle_beta   90.00
_cell.angle_gamma   90.00
#
_symmetry.space_group_name_H-M   'P 1'
#
loop_
_entity.id
_entity.type
_entity.pdbx_description
1 polymer ?
#
loop_
_entity_poly.entity_id
_entity_poly.type
_entity_poly.pdbx_seq_one_letter_code
_entity_poly.pdbx_strand_id
1 'polypeptide(L)'
;MPWNLLENDFNIRLLNTFKHLIKLRHINKSLREDPMNFFYEDNQNRIIAYSRGKNLVVVASFNKMAKTKYIIGNIPQNGMWIDYITNEQVFVDAVNNLTLDLLPFDSRLYIKQT
;
A
#
# COMPACT_ATOMS: atom_id res chain seq x y z
N MET A 1 4.25 28.82 -11.88
CA MET A 1 3.41 27.65 -11.51
C MET A 1 1.96 28.11 -11.39
N PRO A 2 0.97 27.35 -11.92
CA PRO A 2 -0.45 27.69 -11.83
C PRO A 2 -1.02 27.35 -10.43
N TRP A 3 -0.78 28.22 -9.46
CA TRP A 3 -1.16 27.99 -8.05
C TRP A 3 -2.67 27.95 -7.80
N ASN A 4 -3.46 28.57 -8.68
CA ASN A 4 -4.92 28.51 -8.67
C ASN A 4 -5.47 27.08 -8.78
N LEU A 5 -4.68 26.12 -9.29
CA LEU A 5 -5.08 24.71 -9.28
C LEU A 5 -5.26 24.15 -7.87
N LEU A 6 -4.66 24.74 -6.84
CA LEU A 6 -4.83 24.29 -5.45
C LEU A 6 -6.14 24.77 -4.80
N GLU A 7 -7.01 25.48 -5.52
CA GLU A 7 -8.29 25.94 -4.98
C GLU A 7 -9.35 24.83 -4.90
N ASN A 8 -9.18 23.73 -5.64
CA ASN A 8 -10.12 22.61 -5.60
C ASN A 8 -9.65 21.48 -4.66
N ASP A 9 -10.63 20.77 -4.10
CA ASP A 9 -10.41 19.69 -3.14
C ASP A 9 -9.55 18.55 -3.69
N PHE A 10 -9.70 18.22 -4.98
CA PHE A 10 -8.96 17.10 -5.57
C PHE A 10 -7.44 17.37 -5.56
N ASN A 11 -7.03 18.56 -5.97
CA ASN A 11 -5.63 18.95 -6.00
C ASN A 11 -5.06 19.16 -4.60
N ILE A 12 -5.85 19.67 -3.64
CA ILE A 12 -5.45 19.73 -2.23
C ILE A 12 -5.22 18.31 -1.67
N ARG A 13 -6.14 17.37 -1.94
CA ARG A 13 -5.98 15.97 -1.51
C ARG A 13 -4.73 15.34 -2.12
N LEU A 14 -4.47 15.56 -3.41
CA LEU A 14 -3.27 15.08 -4.07
C LEU A 14 -1.99 15.65 -3.42
N LEU A 15 -1.95 16.97 -3.18
CA LEU A 15 -0.83 17.62 -2.49
C LEU A 15 -0.60 17.03 -1.09
N ASN A 16 -1.67 16.83 -0.33
CA ASN A 16 -1.58 16.25 1.01
C ASN A 16 -1.10 14.80 0.98
N THR A 17 -1.56 14.00 0.01
CA THR A 17 -1.03 12.65 -0.21
C THR A 17 0.48 12.67 -0.46
N PHE A 18 0.98 13.55 -1.35
CA PHE A 18 2.42 13.66 -1.59
C PHE A 18 3.19 14.09 -0.34
N LYS A 19 2.70 15.07 0.42
CA LYS A 19 3.31 15.47 1.70
C LYS A 19 3.40 14.29 2.68
N HIS A 20 2.35 13.48 2.78
CA HIS A 20 2.36 12.28 3.62
C HIS A 20 3.36 11.23 3.15
N LEU A 21 3.42 10.93 1.85
CA LEU A 21 4.38 9.97 1.29
C LEU A 21 5.84 10.42 1.48
N ILE A 22 6.11 11.71 1.32
CA ILE A 22 7.44 12.28 1.59
C ILE A 22 7.80 12.12 3.07
N LYS A 23 6.90 12.51 3.98
CA LYS A 23 7.10 12.36 5.43
C LYS A 23 7.36 10.90 5.80
N LEU A 24 6.55 9.99 5.28
CA LEU A 24 6.69 8.55 5.47
C LEU A 24 8.10 8.05 5.06
N ARG A 25 8.59 8.45 3.87
CA ARG A 25 9.92 8.08 3.39
C ARG A 25 11.03 8.57 4.33
N HIS A 26 10.87 9.74 4.94
CA HIS A 26 11.83 10.25 5.91
C HIS A 26 11.83 9.45 7.22
N ILE A 27 10.64 9.16 7.78
CA ILE A 27 10.53 8.49 9.08
C ILE A 27 10.75 6.96 9.01
N ASN A 28 10.49 6.33 7.86
CA ASN A 28 10.59 4.88 7.72
C ASN A 28 11.87 4.50 6.95
N LYS A 29 12.88 4.01 7.68
CA LYS A 29 14.20 3.62 7.14
C LYS A 29 14.09 2.51 6.09
N SER A 30 13.17 1.56 6.25
CA SER A 30 12.96 0.44 5.31
C SER A 30 12.61 0.92 3.90
N LEU A 31 11.92 2.06 3.75
CA LEU A 31 11.63 2.64 2.42
C LEU A 31 12.88 3.22 1.73
N ARG A 32 13.96 3.46 2.46
CA ARG A 32 15.21 4.02 1.93
C ARG A 32 16.29 2.96 1.76
N GLU A 33 16.37 1.99 2.67
CA GLU A 33 17.55 1.12 2.79
C GLU A 33 17.28 -0.35 2.53
N ASP A 34 16.07 -0.85 2.83
CA ASP A 34 15.80 -2.29 2.69
C ASP A 34 15.62 -2.69 1.22
N PRO A 35 16.03 -3.91 0.84
CA PRO A 35 15.83 -4.41 -0.51
C PRO A 35 14.35 -4.50 -0.85
N MET A 36 14.04 -4.28 -2.12
CA MET A 36 12.71 -4.49 -2.68
C MET A 36 12.57 -5.94 -3.15
N ASN A 37 11.49 -6.60 -2.74
CA ASN A 37 11.19 -7.98 -3.13
C ASN A 37 9.77 -8.08 -3.66
N PHE A 38 9.61 -8.38 -4.96
CA PHE A 38 8.30 -8.68 -5.54
C PHE A 38 7.94 -10.13 -5.21
N PHE A 39 6.80 -10.33 -4.56
CA PHE A 39 6.36 -11.65 -4.10
C PHE A 39 4.97 -12.04 -4.63
N TYR A 40 4.27 -11.11 -5.27
CA TYR A 40 2.95 -11.34 -5.82
C TYR A 40 2.74 -10.52 -7.11
N GLU A 41 2.24 -11.19 -8.14
CA GLU A 41 1.85 -10.58 -9.41
C GLU A 41 0.62 -11.31 -9.95
N ASP A 42 -0.41 -10.55 -10.30
CA ASP A 42 -1.60 -11.04 -10.99
C ASP A 42 -1.84 -10.18 -12.22
N ASN A 43 -1.36 -10.66 -13.36
CA ASN A 43 -1.44 -9.96 -14.64
C ASN A 43 -2.87 -9.80 -15.15
N GLN A 44 -3.76 -10.75 -14.86
CA GLN A 44 -5.16 -10.69 -15.29
C GLN A 44 -5.88 -9.57 -14.54
N ASN A 45 -5.63 -9.46 -13.24
CA ASN A 45 -6.23 -8.41 -12.42
C ASN A 45 -5.39 -7.13 -12.36
N ARG A 46 -4.19 -7.10 -12.96
CA ARG A 46 -3.26 -5.97 -12.96
C ARG A 46 -2.88 -5.51 -11.56
N ILE A 47 -2.53 -6.47 -10.71
CA ILE A 47 -2.15 -6.25 -9.31
C ILE A 47 -0.71 -6.70 -9.11
N ILE A 48 0.09 -5.88 -8.42
CA ILE A 48 1.43 -6.25 -7.98
C ILE A 48 1.52 -6.04 -6.47
N ALA A 49 2.28 -6.89 -5.78
CA ALA A 49 2.70 -6.62 -4.42
C ALA A 49 4.19 -6.88 -4.21
N TYR A 50 4.80 -6.01 -3.42
CA TYR A 50 6.21 -6.09 -3.07
C TYR A 50 6.43 -5.69 -1.62
N SER A 51 7.51 -6.20 -1.04
CA SER A 51 7.96 -5.81 0.29
C SER A 51 9.20 -4.94 0.23
N ARG A 52 9.39 -4.12 1.27
CA ARG A 52 10.67 -3.51 1.62
C ARG A 52 11.10 -4.10 2.95
N GLY A 53 12.08 -5.00 2.89
CA GLY A 53 12.43 -5.85 4.04
C GLY A 53 11.26 -6.76 4.42
N LYS A 54 11.07 -6.99 5.72
CA LYS A 54 10.02 -7.88 6.24
C LYS A 54 8.81 -7.16 6.86
N ASN A 55 8.90 -5.84 7.08
CA ASN A 55 7.94 -5.09 7.90
C ASN A 55 7.09 -4.11 7.09
N LEU A 56 7.30 -4.02 5.77
CA LEU A 56 6.58 -3.12 4.91
C LEU A 56 6.16 -3.83 3.64
N VAL A 57 4.88 -3.77 3.31
CA VAL A 57 4.28 -4.32 2.10
C VAL A 57 3.53 -3.23 1.35
N VAL A 58 3.72 -3.17 0.04
CA VAL A 58 2.94 -2.33 -0.87
C VAL A 58 2.14 -3.24 -1.78
N VAL A 59 0.85 -2.95 -1.90
CA VAL A 59 -0.05 -3.53 -2.89
C VAL A 59 -0.47 -2.43 -3.83
N ALA A 60 -0.33 -2.63 -5.14
CA ALA A 60 -0.79 -1.68 -6.14
C ALA A 60 -1.72 -2.37 -7.14
N SER A 61 -2.91 -1.81 -7.30
CA SER A 61 -3.91 -2.21 -8.29
C SER A 61 -3.95 -1.19 -9.42
N PHE A 62 -3.68 -1.64 -10.64
CA PHE A 62 -3.83 -0.84 -11.85
C PHE A 62 -5.14 -1.18 -12.59
N ASN A 63 -6.08 -1.80 -11.90
CA ASN A 63 -7.38 -2.17 -12.44
C ASN A 63 -8.38 -1.03 -12.29
N LYS A 64 -9.25 -0.88 -13.29
CA LYS A 64 -10.39 0.03 -13.25
C LYS A 64 -11.59 -0.53 -12.45
N MET A 65 -11.61 -1.84 -12.20
CA MET A 65 -12.66 -2.52 -11.47
C MET A 65 -12.23 -2.74 -10.02
N ALA A 66 -13.14 -2.46 -9.09
CA ALA A 66 -12.94 -2.79 -7.69
C ALA A 66 -12.87 -4.32 -7.49
N LYS A 67 -12.16 -4.75 -6.45
CA LYS A 67 -12.09 -6.14 -6.01
C LYS A 67 -12.49 -6.23 -4.55
N THR A 68 -13.35 -7.19 -4.23
CA THR A 68 -13.79 -7.45 -2.86
C THR A 68 -13.24 -8.79 -2.39
N LYS A 69 -12.81 -8.84 -1.12
CA LYS A 69 -12.19 -10.02 -0.49
C LYS A 69 -11.08 -10.64 -1.34
N TYR A 70 -10.27 -9.79 -1.98
CA TYR A 70 -9.16 -10.23 -2.80
C TYR A 70 -8.04 -10.77 -1.90
N ILE A 71 -7.40 -11.85 -2.33
CA ILE A 71 -6.39 -12.55 -1.54
C ILE A 71 -5.01 -12.33 -2.15
N ILE A 72 -4.10 -11.77 -1.36
CA ILE A 72 -2.68 -11.65 -1.68
C ILE A 72 -1.92 -12.61 -0.78
N GLY A 73 -1.32 -13.62 -1.39
CA GLY A 73 -0.49 -14.61 -0.68
C GLY A 73 0.96 -14.18 -0.55
N ASN A 74 1.74 -15.02 0.14
CA ASN A 74 3.19 -14.86 0.32
C ASN A 74 3.61 -13.55 1.02
N ILE A 75 2.75 -13.03 1.91
CA ILE A 75 3.11 -11.87 2.73
C ILE A 75 4.30 -12.25 3.65
N PRO A 76 5.31 -11.38 3.84
CA PRO A 76 6.54 -11.78 4.54
C PRO A 76 6.37 -12.25 6.00
N GLN A 77 5.30 -11.82 6.67
CA GLN A 77 4.99 -12.18 8.06
C GLN A 77 3.48 -12.23 8.30
N ASN A 78 3.04 -13.22 9.08
CA ASN A 78 1.68 -13.33 9.59
C ASN A 78 1.40 -12.36 10.75
N GLY A 79 0.14 -12.28 11.17
CA GLY A 79 -0.30 -11.47 12.31
C GLY A 79 -0.83 -10.09 11.92
N MET A 80 -0.79 -9.15 12.88
CA MET A 80 -1.35 -7.81 12.71
C MET A 80 -0.45 -6.86 11.91
N TRP A 81 -1.05 -6.16 10.96
CA TRP A 81 -0.47 -5.07 10.17
C TRP A 81 -1.40 -3.86 10.22
N ILE A 82 -0.87 -2.67 9.90
CA ILE A 82 -1.66 -1.44 9.78
C ILE A 82 -1.47 -0.85 8.39
N ASP A 83 -2.57 -0.49 7.73
CA ASP A 83 -2.54 0.36 6.54
C ASP A 83 -2.13 1.78 6.95
N TYR A 84 -0.99 2.24 6.47
CA TYR A 84 -0.45 3.54 6.82
C TYR A 84 -1.31 4.71 6.31
N ILE A 85 -2.04 4.51 5.22
CA ILE A 85 -2.84 5.58 4.61
C ILE A 85 -4.16 5.74 5.36
N THR A 86 -4.80 4.64 5.72
CA THR A 86 -6.13 4.64 6.37
C THR A 86 -6.10 4.46 7.88
N ASN A 87 -4.96 4.04 8.45
CA ASN A 87 -4.80 3.56 9.83
C ASN A 87 -5.65 2.33 10.17
N GLU A 88 -6.19 1.63 9.16
CA GLU A 88 -6.97 0.42 9.37
C GLU A 88 -6.05 -0.74 9.74
N GLN A 89 -6.46 -1.52 10.74
CA GLN A 89 -5.78 -2.76 11.09
C GLN A 89 -6.23 -3.89 10.16
N VAL A 90 -5.26 -4.68 9.69
CA VAL A 90 -5.50 -5.88 8.90
C VAL A 90 -4.75 -7.07 9.48
N PHE A 91 -5.28 -8.27 9.26
CA PHE A 91 -4.68 -9.50 9.73
C PHE A 91 -4.19 -10.34 8.55
N VAL A 92 -2.94 -10.79 8.65
CA VAL A 92 -2.34 -11.77 7.74
C VAL A 92 -2.44 -13.13 8.41
N ASP A 93 -3.05 -14.09 7.72
CA ASP A 93 -3.37 -15.40 8.28
C ASP A 93 -2.13 -16.29 8.51
N ALA A 94 -2.36 -17.48 9.08
CA ALA A 94 -1.30 -18.41 9.43
C ALA A 94 -0.51 -18.95 8.22
N VAL A 95 -1.05 -18.83 6.99
CA VAL A 95 -0.40 -19.24 5.74
C VAL A 95 0.06 -18.04 4.91
N ASN A 96 0.19 -16.87 5.54
CA ASN A 96 0.70 -15.63 4.95
C ASN A 96 -0.19 -15.03 3.84
N ASN A 97 -1.51 -15.19 3.96
CA ASN A 97 -2.47 -14.50 3.09
C ASN A 97 -3.02 -13.24 3.77
N LEU A 98 -3.12 -12.17 2.98
CA LEU A 98 -3.88 -10.97 3.30
C LEU A 98 -5.15 -10.94 2.47
N THR A 99 -6.31 -10.80 3.13
CA THR A 99 -7.59 -10.53 2.47
C THR A 99 -7.91 -9.04 2.57
N LEU A 100 -8.22 -8.40 1.45
CA LEU A 100 -8.48 -6.97 1.38
C LEU A 100 -9.48 -6.60 0.27
N ASP A 101 -10.06 -5.41 0.41
CA ASP A 101 -10.84 -4.77 -0.66
C ASP A 101 -9.95 -3.73 -1.38
N LEU A 102 -9.95 -3.77 -2.70
CA LEU A 102 -9.20 -2.86 -3.56
C LEU A 102 -10.15 -2.01 -4.39
N LEU A 103 -9.99 -0.69 -4.30
CA LEU A 103 -10.71 0.25 -5.15
C LEU A 103 -10.10 0.27 -6.57
N PRO A 104 -10.78 0.90 -7.55
CA PRO A 104 -10.17 1.21 -8.84
C PRO A 104 -8.91 2.07 -8.68
N PHE A 105 -7.82 1.68 -9.33
CA PHE A 105 -6.53 2.39 -9.29
C PHE A 105 -6.03 2.68 -7.86
N ASP A 106 -6.09 1.65 -7.01
CA ASP A 106 -5.79 1.75 -5.58
C ASP A 106 -4.36 1.33 -5.25
N SER A 107 -3.86 1.82 -4.12
CA SER A 107 -2.61 1.36 -3.52
C SER A 107 -2.74 1.28 -2.02
N ARG A 108 -2.28 0.18 -1.44
CA ARG A 108 -2.25 -0.05 0.01
C ARG A 108 -0.82 -0.17 0.48
N LEU A 109 -0.54 0.42 1.64
CA LEU A 109 0.77 0.38 2.27
C LEU A 109 0.63 -0.16 3.68
N TYR A 110 1.09 -1.38 3.90
CA TYR A 110 0.99 -2.04 5.18
C TYR A 110 2.33 -1.98 5.93
N ILE A 111 2.26 -1.66 7.21
CA ILE A 111 3.39 -1.69 8.13
C ILE A 111 3.10 -2.72 9.23
N LYS A 112 4.04 -3.64 9.44
CA LYS A 112 3.94 -4.67 10.47
C LYS A 112 3.96 -4.01 11.85
N GLN A 113 3.01 -4.40 12.70
CA GLN A 113 3.09 -4.10 14.13
C GLN A 113 3.98 -5.15 14.81
N THR A 114 5.04 -4.69 15.46
CA THR A 114 5.88 -5.50 16.36
C THR A 114 5.15 -5.81 17.65
#